data_AF-A0A8H6XEQ1-F1
#
_entry.id   AF-A0A8H6XEQ1-F1
#
_cell.length_a   1.000
_cell.length_b   1.000
_cell.length_c   1.000
_cell.angle_alpha   90.00
_cell.angle_beta   90.00
_cell.angle_gamma   90.00
#
_symmetry.space_group_name_H-M   'P 1'
#
loop_
_entity.id
_entity.type
_entity.pdbx_description
1 polymer ?
#
loop_
_entity_poly.entity_id
_entity_poly.type
_entity_poly.pdbx_seq_one_letter_code
_entity_poly.pdbx_strand_id
1 'polypeptide(L)'
;MSIPSLVGGISLRDYDFAASVAYACAFGLLPTIFLWRLWWDKRWWTLILIQPFVFAIERQVVFTLRSGVAWKQNESSGLSKLMQVSFALGYIDTSDTVLKLIRTILVNTTIGTPVSDSERAQPPSTINVDEPRRRFWYRRWSDFLETLYLVALVAAIIATAHQNPTNEETGQNHAHQIERYLSSAVGLVFILLEIFTLLWASKTLPRIDQRAVRLLLVLTTLLTIPPIYRLVVMRHTTPDVHALGHEAQNTGADKAAFYVVHLLPEWIVIFLMCIFNVREICQTGFKGDTRWWDETPKEREKRERKEREKARKKAEKKNRSTIELELIRN
;
A
#
# COMPACT_ATOMS: atom_id res chain seq x y z
N MET A 1 -20.35 -32.94 5.29
CA MET A 1 -19.04 -32.30 5.55
C MET A 1 -19.03 -30.97 4.83
N SER A 2 -18.48 -29.93 5.44
CA SER A 2 -18.48 -28.58 4.89
C SER A 2 -17.05 -28.04 4.86
N ILE A 3 -16.59 -27.68 3.66
CA ILE A 3 -15.28 -27.08 3.42
C ILE A 3 -15.49 -25.58 3.23
N PRO A 4 -14.67 -24.70 3.81
CA PRO A 4 -14.77 -23.26 3.58
C PRO A 4 -14.56 -22.93 2.10
N SER A 5 -15.44 -22.10 1.53
CA SER A 5 -15.29 -21.68 0.14
C SER A 5 -13.96 -20.96 -0.12
N LEU A 6 -13.40 -21.18 -1.30
CA LEU A 6 -12.21 -20.47 -1.78
C LEU A 6 -12.64 -19.12 -2.33
N VAL A 7 -11.94 -18.05 -1.97
CA VAL A 7 -12.21 -16.71 -2.50
C VAL A 7 -11.91 -16.73 -4.01
N GLY A 8 -12.93 -16.47 -4.83
CA GLY A 8 -12.87 -16.56 -6.28
C GLY A 8 -13.04 -17.98 -6.83
N GLY A 9 -13.27 -18.99 -6.00
CA GLY A 9 -13.43 -20.40 -6.38
C GLY A 9 -12.26 -20.98 -7.20
N ILE A 10 -12.46 -22.17 -7.77
CA ILE A 10 -11.48 -22.81 -8.67
C ILE A 10 -11.44 -22.12 -10.03
N SER A 11 -10.34 -22.28 -10.74
CA SER A 11 -10.13 -21.63 -12.03
C SER A 11 -10.85 -22.41 -13.14
N LEU A 12 -11.97 -21.88 -13.62
CA LEU A 12 -12.79 -22.52 -14.66
C LEU A 12 -12.56 -21.90 -16.04
N ARG A 13 -12.46 -22.74 -17.07
CA ARG A 13 -12.18 -22.28 -18.45
C ARG A 13 -13.20 -21.26 -18.95
N ASP A 14 -14.48 -21.54 -18.76
CA ASP A 14 -15.56 -20.77 -19.39
C ASP A 14 -15.74 -19.37 -18.80
N TYR A 15 -15.38 -19.19 -17.52
CA TYR A 15 -15.64 -17.96 -16.78
C TYR A 15 -14.37 -17.23 -16.32
N ASP A 16 -13.28 -17.93 -16.01
CA ASP A 16 -12.05 -17.30 -15.49
C ASP A 16 -11.01 -16.99 -16.55
N PHE A 17 -10.96 -17.74 -17.67
CA PHE A 17 -9.82 -17.66 -18.59
C PHE A 17 -9.65 -16.24 -19.17
N ALA A 18 -10.70 -15.69 -19.78
CA ALA A 18 -10.65 -14.37 -20.39
C ALA A 18 -10.38 -13.26 -19.37
N ALA A 19 -11.06 -13.31 -18.21
CA ALA A 19 -10.87 -12.35 -17.14
C ALA A 19 -9.46 -12.42 -16.54
N SER A 20 -8.92 -13.61 -16.28
CA SER A 20 -7.55 -13.80 -15.79
C SER A 20 -6.52 -13.22 -16.76
N VAL A 21 -6.66 -13.46 -18.06
CA VAL A 21 -5.76 -12.87 -19.07
C VAL A 21 -5.85 -11.35 -19.06
N ALA A 22 -7.08 -10.79 -19.02
CA ALA A 22 -7.28 -9.35 -18.98
C ALA A 22 -6.63 -8.70 -17.73
N TYR A 23 -6.82 -9.30 -16.56
CA TYR A 23 -6.20 -8.82 -15.32
C TYR A 23 -4.68 -9.03 -15.29
N ALA A 24 -4.15 -10.12 -15.85
CA ALA A 24 -2.71 -10.31 -16.01
C ALA A 24 -2.09 -9.18 -16.85
N CYS A 25 -2.72 -8.82 -17.97
CA CYS A 25 -2.29 -7.69 -18.78
C CYS A 25 -2.45 -6.36 -18.03
N ALA A 26 -3.58 -6.13 -17.38
CA ALA A 26 -3.85 -4.89 -16.64
C ALA A 26 -2.85 -4.67 -15.50
N PHE A 27 -2.52 -5.71 -14.73
CA PHE A 27 -1.49 -5.63 -13.69
C PHE A 27 -0.09 -5.54 -14.28
N GLY A 28 0.21 -6.21 -15.40
CA GLY A 28 1.51 -6.11 -16.07
C GLY A 28 1.82 -4.72 -16.64
N LEU A 29 0.78 -3.97 -17.04
CA LEU A 29 0.93 -2.57 -17.48
C LEU A 29 1.33 -1.63 -16.34
N LEU A 30 0.95 -1.91 -15.08
CA LEU A 30 1.23 -1.03 -13.94
C LEU A 30 2.75 -0.89 -13.67
N PRO A 31 3.54 -1.97 -13.54
CA PRO A 31 5.00 -1.89 -13.49
C PRO A 31 5.61 -1.17 -14.69
N THR A 32 5.09 -1.38 -15.90
CA THR A 32 5.59 -0.69 -17.11
C THR A 32 5.37 0.82 -17.01
N ILE A 33 4.18 1.25 -16.62
CA ILE A 33 3.86 2.67 -16.38
C ILE A 33 4.79 3.21 -15.29
N PHE A 34 4.94 2.50 -14.17
CA PHE A 34 5.80 2.91 -13.08
C PHE A 34 7.25 3.12 -13.52
N LEU A 35 7.85 2.15 -14.21
CA LEU A 35 9.22 2.24 -14.72
C LEU A 35 9.38 3.35 -15.75
N TRP A 36 8.42 3.51 -16.66
CA TRP A 36 8.43 4.59 -17.65
C TRP A 36 8.47 5.96 -16.98
N ARG A 37 7.67 6.15 -15.92
CA ARG A 37 7.66 7.41 -15.15
C ARG A 37 8.94 7.65 -14.36
N LEU A 38 9.49 6.60 -13.74
CA LEU A 38 10.75 6.70 -13.03
C LEU A 38 11.90 7.11 -13.94
N TRP A 39 11.85 6.68 -15.19
CA TRP A 39 12.86 7.06 -16.18
C TRP A 39 12.73 8.52 -16.62
N TRP A 40 11.49 9.03 -16.76
CA TRP A 40 11.26 10.39 -17.23
C TRP A 40 11.60 11.48 -16.20
N ASP A 41 11.20 11.31 -14.93
CA ASP A 41 11.40 12.34 -13.92
C ASP A 41 11.70 11.76 -12.52
N LYS A 42 12.88 12.10 -12.00
CA LYS A 42 13.37 11.69 -10.67
C LYS A 42 12.49 12.22 -9.52
N ARG A 43 11.62 13.20 -9.77
CA ARG A 43 10.66 13.74 -8.78
C ARG A 43 9.60 12.71 -8.38
N TRP A 44 9.33 11.72 -9.23
CA TRP A 44 8.35 10.66 -8.97
C TRP A 44 8.87 9.57 -8.03
N TRP A 45 10.19 9.51 -7.85
CA TRP A 45 10.81 8.42 -7.13
C TRP A 45 10.53 8.54 -5.63
N THR A 46 9.84 7.55 -5.06
CA THR A 46 9.70 7.37 -3.61
C THR A 46 9.75 5.88 -3.29
N LEU A 47 10.51 5.51 -2.26
CA LEU A 47 10.67 4.12 -1.83
C LEU A 47 9.33 3.52 -1.35
N ILE A 48 8.38 4.35 -0.90
CA ILE A 48 7.05 3.91 -0.49
C ILE A 48 6.33 3.18 -1.64
N LEU A 49 6.56 3.58 -2.89
CA LEU A 49 5.90 2.95 -4.05
C LEU A 49 6.54 1.64 -4.53
N ILE A 50 7.64 1.20 -3.92
CA ILE A 50 8.24 -0.10 -4.27
C ILE A 50 7.29 -1.24 -3.89
N GLN A 51 6.61 -1.12 -2.76
CA GLN A 51 5.66 -2.12 -2.26
C GLN A 51 4.50 -2.36 -3.23
N PRO A 52 3.70 -1.36 -3.66
CA PRO A 52 2.65 -1.56 -4.66
C PRO A 52 3.19 -1.98 -6.04
N PHE A 53 4.45 -1.64 -6.38
CA PHE A 53 5.10 -2.12 -7.59
C PHE A 53 5.37 -3.64 -7.53
N VAL A 54 5.94 -4.13 -6.44
CA VAL A 54 6.18 -5.57 -6.22
C VAL A 54 4.86 -6.32 -6.20
N PHE A 55 3.86 -5.77 -5.51
CA PHE A 55 2.52 -6.34 -5.45
C PHE A 55 1.84 -6.43 -6.84
N ALA A 56 2.00 -5.42 -7.69
CA ALA A 56 1.48 -5.48 -9.07
C ALA A 56 2.12 -6.60 -9.90
N ILE A 57 3.43 -6.84 -9.73
CA ILE A 57 4.13 -7.97 -10.37
C ILE A 57 3.61 -9.30 -9.83
N GLU A 58 3.45 -9.42 -8.51
CA GLU A 58 2.88 -10.62 -7.89
C GLU A 58 1.49 -10.93 -8.47
N ARG A 59 0.62 -9.92 -8.55
CA ARG A 59 -0.72 -10.05 -9.16
C ARG A 59 -0.66 -10.49 -10.61
N GLN A 60 0.24 -9.93 -11.41
CA GLN A 60 0.45 -10.37 -12.79
C GLN A 60 0.80 -11.87 -12.87
N VAL A 61 1.72 -12.33 -12.01
CA VAL A 61 2.12 -13.75 -11.96
C VAL A 61 0.94 -14.62 -11.55
N VAL A 62 0.21 -14.24 -10.51
CA VAL A 62 -0.96 -14.99 -10.01
C VAL A 62 -2.03 -15.14 -11.09
N PHE A 63 -2.37 -14.08 -11.83
CA PHE A 63 -3.36 -14.18 -12.91
C PHE A 63 -2.85 -14.93 -14.13
N THR A 64 -1.55 -14.86 -14.42
CA THR A 64 -0.94 -15.67 -15.47
C THR A 64 -1.07 -17.15 -15.13
N LEU A 65 -0.75 -17.54 -13.89
CA LEU A 65 -0.93 -18.92 -13.41
C LEU A 65 -2.41 -19.34 -13.41
N ARG A 66 -3.31 -18.46 -12.96
CA ARG A 66 -4.76 -18.71 -12.95
C ARG A 66 -5.30 -18.95 -14.35
N SER A 67 -4.87 -18.17 -15.34
CA SER A 67 -5.26 -18.37 -16.74
C SER A 67 -4.74 -19.70 -17.30
N GLY A 68 -3.50 -20.09 -16.96
CA GLY A 68 -2.91 -21.36 -17.38
C GLY A 68 -3.64 -22.57 -16.81
N VAL A 69 -4.08 -22.48 -15.56
CA VAL A 69 -4.89 -23.53 -14.92
C VAL A 69 -6.31 -23.57 -15.46
N ALA A 70 -6.95 -22.41 -15.67
CA ALA A 70 -8.26 -22.36 -16.31
C ALA A 70 -8.25 -23.03 -17.69
N TRP A 71 -7.14 -22.90 -18.43
CA TRP A 71 -6.98 -23.56 -19.73
C TRP A 71 -6.80 -25.08 -19.62
N LYS A 72 -5.92 -25.54 -18.71
CA LYS A 72 -5.59 -26.98 -18.55
C LYS A 72 -6.59 -27.76 -17.68
N GLN A 73 -7.44 -27.06 -16.93
CA GLN A 73 -8.38 -27.61 -15.94
C GLN A 73 -7.71 -28.53 -14.90
N ASN A 74 -6.47 -28.23 -14.52
CA ASN A 74 -5.73 -28.99 -13.53
C ASN A 74 -5.16 -28.05 -12.46
N GLU A 75 -5.93 -27.81 -11.41
CA GLU A 75 -5.55 -26.94 -10.30
C GLU A 75 -4.93 -27.77 -9.17
N SER A 76 -3.65 -27.51 -8.86
CA SER A 76 -3.00 -28.16 -7.73
C SER A 76 -3.35 -27.45 -6.42
N SER A 77 -3.47 -28.22 -5.34
CA SER A 77 -3.74 -27.70 -3.99
C SER A 77 -2.75 -26.59 -3.58
N GLY A 78 -1.46 -26.76 -3.87
CA GLY A 78 -0.43 -25.75 -3.57
C GLY A 78 -0.65 -24.44 -4.32
N LEU A 79 -1.12 -24.49 -5.57
CA LEU A 79 -1.43 -23.30 -6.33
C LEU A 79 -2.67 -22.58 -5.79
N SER A 80 -3.73 -23.31 -5.43
CA SER A 80 -4.90 -22.73 -4.78
C SER A 80 -4.52 -22.00 -3.48
N LYS A 81 -3.65 -22.60 -2.65
CA LYS A 81 -3.12 -21.95 -1.43
C LYS A 81 -2.39 -20.66 -1.77
N LEU A 82 -1.49 -20.66 -2.76
CA LEU A 82 -0.76 -19.47 -3.19
C LEU A 82 -1.71 -18.35 -3.62
N MET A 83 -2.73 -18.67 -4.42
CA MET A 83 -3.75 -17.71 -4.85
C MET A 83 -4.55 -17.16 -3.65
N GLN A 84 -4.99 -18.02 -2.73
CA GLN A 84 -5.73 -17.60 -1.54
C GLN A 84 -4.90 -16.68 -0.63
N VAL A 85 -3.61 -16.98 -0.42
CA VAL A 85 -2.68 -16.11 0.31
C VAL A 85 -2.60 -14.77 -0.41
N SER A 86 -2.27 -14.76 -1.70
CA SER A 86 -2.12 -13.52 -2.46
C SER A 86 -3.39 -12.68 -2.41
N PHE A 87 -4.59 -13.26 -2.57
CA PHE A 87 -5.87 -12.53 -2.47
C PHE A 87 -6.15 -12.04 -1.04
N ALA A 88 -5.61 -12.69 -0.01
CA ALA A 88 -5.72 -12.21 1.37
C ALA A 88 -4.82 -11.01 1.65
N LEU A 89 -3.61 -11.02 1.09
CA LEU A 89 -2.59 -10.03 1.40
C LEU A 89 -2.74 -8.72 0.62
N GLY A 90 -3.39 -8.75 -0.56
CA GLY A 90 -3.33 -7.62 -1.48
C GLY A 90 -3.83 -6.28 -0.94
N TYR A 91 -5.06 -6.24 -0.41
CA TYR A 91 -5.59 -5.02 0.20
C TYR A 91 -4.84 -4.63 1.50
N ILE A 92 -4.28 -5.60 2.24
CA ILE A 92 -3.48 -5.35 3.46
C ILE A 92 -2.19 -4.62 3.10
N ASP A 93 -1.44 -5.17 2.14
CA ASP A 93 -0.16 -4.62 1.68
C ASP A 93 -0.33 -3.22 1.06
N THR A 94 -1.42 -3.04 0.30
CA THR A 94 -1.74 -1.74 -0.28
C THR A 94 -2.18 -0.74 0.80
N SER A 95 -2.92 -1.16 1.83
CA SER A 95 -3.32 -0.28 2.93
C SER A 95 -2.13 0.15 3.78
N ASP A 96 -1.18 -0.74 4.06
CA ASP A 96 0.06 -0.40 4.74
C ASP A 96 0.87 0.69 3.98
N THR A 97 0.88 0.61 2.66
CA THR A 97 1.45 1.68 1.82
C THR A 97 0.71 3.01 2.00
N VAL A 98 -0.63 2.99 2.06
CA VAL A 98 -1.46 4.18 2.32
C VAL A 98 -1.19 4.74 3.72
N LEU A 99 -1.08 3.90 4.74
CA LEU A 99 -0.72 4.29 6.11
C LEU A 99 0.62 5.05 6.15
N LYS A 100 1.64 4.59 5.42
CA LYS A 100 2.94 5.28 5.29
C LYS A 100 2.80 6.67 4.66
N LEU A 101 1.88 6.84 3.69
CA LEU A 101 1.56 8.15 3.13
C LEU A 101 0.79 9.03 4.12
N ILE A 102 -0.19 8.47 4.85
CA ILE A 102 -0.95 9.15 5.92
C ILE A 102 0.03 9.70 6.98
N ARG A 103 0.95 8.86 7.46
CA ARG A 103 2.01 9.26 8.40
C ARG A 103 2.77 10.47 7.87
N THR A 104 3.16 10.44 6.60
CA THR A 104 3.97 11.51 6.03
C THR A 104 3.21 12.84 6.01
N ILE A 105 1.93 12.85 5.61
CA ILE A 105 1.14 14.10 5.62
C ILE A 105 0.89 14.61 7.03
N LEU A 106 0.66 13.72 8.01
CA LEU A 106 0.49 14.11 9.41
C LEU A 106 1.77 14.70 9.99
N VAL A 107 2.92 14.09 9.70
CA VAL A 107 4.22 14.60 10.14
C VAL A 107 4.50 15.97 9.51
N ASN A 108 4.17 16.16 8.24
CA ASN A 108 4.39 17.42 7.54
C ASN A 108 3.59 18.59 8.14
N THR A 109 2.41 18.37 8.73
CA THR A 109 1.67 19.46 9.41
C THR A 109 2.37 20.02 10.64
N THR A 110 3.32 19.26 11.21
CA THR A 110 4.04 19.63 12.45
C THR A 110 5.34 20.38 12.18
N ILE A 111 5.82 20.40 10.93
CA ILE A 111 7.06 21.08 10.56
C ILE A 111 6.75 22.57 10.39
N GLY A 112 7.33 23.42 11.24
CA GLY A 112 7.23 24.87 11.05
C GLY A 112 7.93 25.30 9.76
N THR A 113 7.36 26.25 9.01
CA THR A 113 8.09 26.78 7.85
C THR A 113 9.34 27.51 8.32
N PRO A 114 10.49 27.38 7.62
CA PRO A 114 11.68 28.13 7.99
C PRO A 114 11.35 29.63 7.97
N VAL A 115 11.46 30.28 9.12
CA VAL A 115 11.25 31.73 9.29
C VAL A 115 12.21 32.43 8.33
N SER A 116 11.68 33.22 7.41
CA SER A 116 12.51 34.05 6.55
C SER A 116 13.29 35.05 7.42
N ASP A 117 14.52 35.42 7.05
CA ASP A 117 15.30 36.39 7.84
C ASP A 117 14.57 37.75 8.00
N SER A 118 13.64 38.07 7.09
CA SER A 118 12.70 39.19 7.17
C SER A 118 11.60 39.06 8.23
N GLU A 119 11.15 37.84 8.56
CA GLU A 119 10.12 37.58 9.58
C GLU A 119 10.68 37.53 11.01
N ARG A 120 12.00 37.40 11.19
CA ARG A 120 12.64 37.50 12.52
C ARG A 120 12.45 38.86 13.19
N ALA A 121 12.14 39.90 12.41
CA ALA A 121 11.91 41.25 12.90
C ALA A 121 10.47 41.50 13.40
N GLN A 122 9.53 40.58 13.12
CA GLN A 122 8.16 40.69 13.62
C GLN A 122 7.99 39.93 14.94
N PRO A 123 7.16 40.42 15.89
CA PRO A 123 6.84 39.67 17.09
C PRO A 123 6.28 38.29 16.68
N PRO A 124 6.61 37.21 17.42
CA PRO A 124 6.26 35.86 17.03
C PRO A 124 4.74 35.73 16.92
N SER A 125 4.21 35.88 15.71
CA SER A 125 2.87 35.41 15.42
C SER A 125 2.92 33.91 15.69
N THR A 126 1.94 33.41 16.43
CA THR A 126 1.79 32.02 16.90
C THR A 126 1.73 30.98 15.76
N ILE A 127 1.93 31.40 14.51
CA ILE A 127 1.50 30.73 13.30
C ILE A 127 2.56 29.75 12.77
N ASN A 128 3.79 29.71 13.31
CA ASN A 128 4.86 28.90 12.71
C ASN A 128 5.83 28.19 13.67
N VAL A 129 5.36 27.79 14.86
CA VAL A 129 6.18 27.01 15.79
C VAL A 129 6.21 25.53 15.37
N ASP A 130 7.40 24.94 15.38
CA ASP A 130 7.63 23.50 15.19
C ASP A 130 7.02 22.70 16.37
N GLU A 131 6.27 21.63 16.08
CA GLU A 131 5.53 20.87 17.11
C GLU A 131 6.07 19.43 17.27
N PRO A 132 7.26 19.22 17.86
CA PRO A 132 7.91 17.92 17.91
C PRO A 132 7.13 16.88 18.73
N ARG A 133 6.40 17.30 19.76
CA ARG A 133 5.57 16.39 20.58
C ARG A 133 4.45 15.75 19.76
N ARG A 134 3.76 16.53 18.90
CA ARG A 134 2.71 15.98 18.03
C ARG A 134 3.31 15.04 16.99
N ARG A 135 4.45 15.43 16.40
CA ARG A 135 5.18 14.59 15.44
C ARG A 135 5.53 13.21 16.01
N PHE A 136 6.06 13.19 17.24
CA PHE A 136 6.38 11.95 17.95
C PHE A 136 5.16 11.03 18.06
N TRP A 137 4.00 11.58 18.44
CA TRP A 137 2.76 10.81 18.57
C TRP A 137 2.23 10.32 17.22
N TYR A 138 2.30 11.11 16.16
CA TYR A 138 1.90 10.66 14.81
C TYR A 138 2.75 9.49 14.32
N ARG A 139 4.06 9.53 14.55
CA ARG A 139 4.94 8.41 14.24
C ARG A 139 4.60 7.19 15.07
N ARG A 140 4.46 7.32 16.39
CA ARG A 140 4.17 6.19 17.28
C ARG A 140 2.83 5.53 16.95
N TRP A 141 1.82 6.32 16.61
CA TRP A 141 0.52 5.81 16.16
C TRP A 141 0.65 5.03 14.86
N SER A 142 1.38 5.56 13.87
CA SER A 142 1.64 4.85 12.62
C SER A 142 2.46 3.57 12.82
N ASP A 143 3.53 3.62 13.64
CA ASP A 143 4.38 2.46 13.93
C ASP A 143 3.58 1.35 14.62
N PHE A 144 2.66 1.73 15.51
CA PHE A 144 1.74 0.80 16.16
C PHE A 144 0.82 0.12 15.14
N LEU A 145 0.17 0.89 14.26
CA LEU A 145 -0.69 0.34 13.22
C LEU A 145 0.09 -0.55 12.22
N GLU A 146 1.30 -0.15 11.81
CA GLU A 146 2.18 -0.93 10.93
C GLU A 146 2.58 -2.27 11.59
N THR A 147 2.89 -2.26 12.89
CA THR A 147 3.17 -3.50 13.64
C THR A 147 1.95 -4.43 13.66
N LEU A 148 0.75 -3.87 13.84
CA LEU A 148 -0.48 -4.66 13.81
C LEU A 148 -0.78 -5.23 12.42
N TYR A 149 -0.50 -4.48 11.35
CA TYR A 149 -0.59 -5.00 9.98
C TYR A 149 0.35 -6.19 9.77
N LEU A 150 1.59 -6.11 10.27
CA LEU A 150 2.53 -7.22 10.20
C LEU A 150 2.02 -8.46 10.94
N VAL A 151 1.41 -8.29 12.12
CA VAL A 151 0.81 -9.41 12.86
C VAL A 151 -0.37 -10.02 12.08
N ALA A 152 -1.25 -9.18 11.52
CA ALA A 152 -2.37 -9.65 10.69
C ALA A 152 -1.89 -10.37 9.42
N LEU A 153 -0.81 -9.90 8.79
CA LEU A 153 -0.15 -10.51 7.65
C LEU A 153 0.37 -11.91 7.98
N VAL A 154 1.13 -12.04 9.07
CA VAL A 154 1.68 -13.33 9.52
C VAL A 154 0.56 -14.31 9.86
N ALA A 155 -0.49 -13.84 10.54
CA ALA A 155 -1.67 -14.66 10.83
C ALA A 155 -2.36 -15.15 9.55
N ALA A 156 -2.52 -14.28 8.54
CA ALA A 156 -3.12 -14.64 7.25
C ALA A 156 -2.32 -15.72 6.50
N ILE A 157 -0.99 -15.59 6.52
CA ILE A 157 -0.07 -16.56 5.90
C ILE A 157 -0.17 -17.92 6.60
N ILE A 158 -0.09 -17.94 7.94
CA ILE A 158 -0.17 -19.18 8.73
C ILE A 158 -1.53 -19.87 8.50
N ALA A 159 -2.62 -19.12 8.57
CA ALA A 159 -3.98 -19.64 8.37
C ALA A 159 -4.14 -20.33 7.00
N THR A 160 -3.53 -19.75 5.96
CA THR A 160 -3.62 -20.31 4.61
C THR A 160 -2.63 -21.44 4.36
N ALA A 161 -1.44 -21.40 4.98
CA ALA A 161 -0.43 -22.45 4.84
C ALA A 161 -0.92 -23.81 5.39
N HIS A 162 -1.61 -23.78 6.53
CA HIS A 162 -2.15 -24.97 7.17
C HIS A 162 -3.43 -25.50 6.51
N GLN A 163 -4.09 -24.72 5.66
CA GLN A 163 -5.30 -25.16 4.95
C GLN A 163 -4.98 -26.33 4.03
N ASN A 164 -5.44 -27.55 4.35
CA ASN A 164 -5.38 -28.69 3.43
C ASN A 164 -6.77 -28.90 2.83
N PRO A 165 -6.99 -28.51 1.56
CA PRO A 165 -8.31 -28.60 0.93
C PRO A 165 -8.82 -30.04 0.77
N THR A 166 -7.97 -31.04 1.01
CA THR A 166 -8.27 -32.47 0.94
C THR A 166 -8.42 -33.14 2.31
N ASN A 167 -8.18 -32.42 3.42
CA ASN A 167 -8.29 -33.02 4.75
C ASN A 167 -9.75 -33.04 5.21
N GLU A 168 -10.25 -34.23 5.52
CA GLU A 168 -11.65 -34.48 5.91
C GLU A 168 -11.95 -34.11 7.38
N GLU A 169 -10.95 -33.67 8.15
CA GLU A 169 -11.11 -33.30 9.55
C GLU A 169 -11.92 -32.00 9.72
N THR A 170 -13.21 -32.15 10.05
CA THR A 170 -14.18 -31.04 10.16
C THR A 170 -13.76 -29.99 11.20
N GLY A 171 -13.08 -30.38 12.27
CA GLY A 171 -12.60 -29.46 13.32
C GLY A 171 -11.51 -28.48 12.83
N GLN A 172 -10.56 -28.98 12.03
CA GLN A 172 -9.47 -28.15 11.47
C GLN A 172 -10.03 -27.13 10.46
N ASN A 173 -11.00 -27.55 9.64
CA ASN A 173 -11.64 -26.70 8.64
C ASN A 173 -12.38 -25.51 9.27
N HIS A 174 -13.04 -25.70 10.41
CA HIS A 174 -13.72 -24.60 11.11
C HIS A 174 -12.71 -23.60 11.71
N ALA A 175 -11.62 -24.08 12.32
CA ALA A 175 -10.56 -23.22 12.84
C ALA A 175 -9.95 -22.33 11.74
N HIS A 176 -9.62 -22.90 10.58
CA HIS A 176 -9.09 -22.14 9.44
C HIS A 176 -10.08 -21.12 8.88
N GLN A 177 -11.38 -21.44 8.88
CA GLN A 177 -12.41 -20.49 8.49
C GLN A 177 -12.41 -19.29 9.44
N ILE A 178 -12.38 -19.52 10.75
CA ILE A 178 -12.32 -18.45 11.77
C ILE A 178 -11.07 -17.59 11.59
N GLU A 179 -9.91 -18.18 11.34
CA GLU A 179 -8.66 -17.44 11.13
C GLU A 179 -8.73 -16.53 9.90
N ARG A 180 -9.25 -17.04 8.77
CA ARG A 180 -9.46 -16.25 7.53
C ARG A 180 -10.43 -15.10 7.75
N TYR A 181 -11.47 -15.34 8.54
CA TYR A 181 -12.45 -14.34 8.97
C TYR A 181 -11.81 -13.24 9.81
N LEU A 182 -11.08 -13.64 10.85
CA LEU A 182 -10.45 -12.74 11.79
C LEU A 182 -9.43 -11.84 11.06
N SER A 183 -8.61 -12.43 10.19
CA SER A 183 -7.65 -11.67 9.37
C SER A 183 -8.37 -10.62 8.49
N SER A 184 -9.45 -11.00 7.82
CA SER A 184 -10.21 -10.07 6.96
C SER A 184 -10.93 -8.97 7.76
N ALA A 185 -11.46 -9.31 8.93
CA ALA A 185 -12.12 -8.35 9.82
C ALA A 185 -11.11 -7.36 10.42
N VAL A 186 -9.95 -7.85 10.88
CA VAL A 186 -8.87 -7.01 11.42
C VAL A 186 -8.35 -6.05 10.35
N GLY A 187 -8.12 -6.55 9.12
CA GLY A 187 -7.73 -5.71 7.99
C GLY A 187 -8.75 -4.61 7.69
N LEU A 188 -10.05 -4.94 7.68
CA LEU A 188 -11.12 -3.93 7.50
C LEU A 188 -11.11 -2.88 8.62
N VAL A 189 -10.97 -3.29 9.88
CA VAL A 189 -10.91 -2.37 11.03
C VAL A 189 -9.76 -1.39 10.87
N PHE A 190 -8.58 -1.83 10.44
CA PHE A 190 -7.45 -0.92 10.24
C PHE A 190 -7.67 0.08 9.10
N ILE A 191 -8.27 -0.34 7.99
CA ILE A 191 -8.64 0.58 6.90
C ILE A 191 -9.66 1.61 7.39
N LEU A 192 -10.63 1.20 8.22
CA LEU A 192 -11.59 2.12 8.82
C LEU A 192 -10.92 3.11 9.79
N LEU A 193 -9.90 2.68 10.55
CA LEU A 193 -9.09 3.56 11.40
C LEU A 193 -8.27 4.56 10.57
N GLU A 194 -7.77 4.17 9.39
CA GLU A 194 -7.11 5.09 8.45
C GLU A 194 -8.08 6.14 7.91
N ILE A 195 -9.29 5.74 7.49
CA ILE A 195 -10.36 6.66 7.07
C ILE A 195 -10.70 7.62 8.21
N PHE A 196 -10.89 7.10 9.43
CA PHE A 196 -11.14 7.93 10.60
C PHE A 196 -10.01 8.92 10.86
N THR A 197 -8.75 8.47 10.77
CA THR A 197 -7.57 9.32 10.94
C THR A 197 -7.55 10.45 9.91
N LEU A 198 -7.84 10.15 8.64
CA LEU A 198 -7.92 11.14 7.56
C LEU A 198 -9.05 12.15 7.77
N LEU A 199 -10.24 11.69 8.16
CA LEU A 199 -11.39 12.57 8.45
C LEU A 199 -11.10 13.46 9.66
N TRP A 200 -10.59 12.90 10.75
CA TRP A 200 -10.16 13.66 11.93
C TRP A 200 -9.10 14.71 11.57
N ALA A 201 -8.07 14.31 10.83
CA ALA A 201 -7.00 15.19 10.41
C ALA A 201 -7.51 16.33 9.52
N SER A 202 -8.42 16.04 8.60
CA SER A 202 -9.03 17.03 7.69
C SER A 202 -9.76 18.16 8.42
N LYS A 203 -10.33 17.86 9.60
CA LYS A 203 -11.12 18.79 10.41
C LYS A 203 -10.29 19.48 11.49
N THR A 204 -9.31 18.78 12.05
CA THR A 204 -8.58 19.24 13.24
C THR A 204 -7.27 19.94 12.89
N LEU A 205 -6.64 19.58 11.77
CA LEU A 205 -5.32 20.08 11.41
C LEU A 205 -5.42 21.18 10.35
N PRO A 206 -5.21 22.46 10.71
CA PRO A 206 -5.40 23.58 9.77
C PRO A 206 -4.37 23.60 8.64
N ARG A 207 -3.22 22.94 8.82
CA ARG A 207 -2.09 22.94 7.86
C ARG A 207 -2.07 21.73 6.92
N ILE A 208 -3.06 20.83 7.01
CA ILE A 208 -3.02 19.61 6.21
C ILE A 208 -3.38 19.89 4.75
N ASP A 209 -2.64 19.29 3.82
CA ASP A 209 -2.96 19.40 2.40
C ASP A 209 -4.23 18.60 2.08
N GLN A 210 -5.33 19.32 1.84
CA GLN A 210 -6.64 18.74 1.53
C GLN A 210 -6.66 17.98 0.20
N ARG A 211 -5.70 18.19 -0.71
CA ARG A 211 -5.56 17.39 -1.94
C ARG A 211 -5.06 15.99 -1.59
N ALA A 212 -4.04 15.90 -0.73
CA ALA A 212 -3.52 14.63 -0.26
C ALA A 212 -4.57 13.86 0.53
N VAL A 213 -5.26 14.53 1.46
CA VAL A 213 -6.33 13.91 2.25
C VAL A 213 -7.42 13.33 1.35
N ARG A 214 -7.90 14.08 0.35
CA ARG A 214 -8.94 13.59 -0.58
C ARG A 214 -8.47 12.38 -1.39
N LEU A 215 -7.24 12.41 -1.91
CA LEU A 215 -6.67 11.28 -2.63
C LEU A 215 -6.61 10.04 -1.72
N LEU A 216 -6.00 10.16 -0.54
CA LEU A 216 -5.85 9.03 0.39
C LEU A 216 -7.21 8.52 0.91
N LEU A 217 -8.21 9.39 1.06
CA LEU A 217 -9.57 8.99 1.43
C LEU A 217 -10.22 8.14 0.33
N VAL A 218 -10.03 8.53 -0.95
CA VAL A 218 -10.50 7.72 -2.10
C VAL A 218 -9.79 6.37 -2.12
N LEU A 219 -8.47 6.33 -1.94
CA LEU A 219 -7.70 5.08 -1.94
C LEU A 219 -8.15 4.15 -0.80
N THR A 220 -8.23 4.64 0.44
CA THR A 220 -8.67 3.83 1.60
C THR A 220 -10.12 3.38 1.46
N THR A 221 -11.03 4.23 0.97
CA THR A 221 -12.44 3.83 0.75
C THR A 221 -12.53 2.71 -0.27
N LEU A 222 -11.79 2.77 -1.38
CA LEU A 222 -11.73 1.68 -2.37
C LEU A 222 -11.18 0.39 -1.76
N LEU A 223 -10.16 0.48 -0.89
CA LEU A 223 -9.58 -0.67 -0.19
C LEU A 223 -10.51 -1.31 0.85
N THR A 224 -11.61 -0.67 1.26
CA THR A 224 -12.61 -1.34 2.12
C THR A 224 -13.41 -2.41 1.39
N ILE A 225 -13.52 -2.31 0.07
CA ILE A 225 -14.38 -3.20 -0.73
C ILE A 225 -13.85 -4.65 -0.73
N PRO A 226 -12.55 -4.93 -0.98
CA PRO A 226 -12.01 -6.29 -0.97
C PRO A 226 -12.22 -7.07 0.34
N PRO A 227 -11.93 -6.54 1.55
CA PRO A 227 -12.18 -7.28 2.78
C PRO A 227 -13.67 -7.45 3.08
N ILE A 228 -14.54 -6.49 2.75
CA ILE A 228 -16.01 -6.67 2.86
C ILE A 228 -16.46 -7.83 1.97
N TYR A 229 -16.03 -7.85 0.71
CA TYR A 229 -16.30 -8.97 -0.20
C TYR A 229 -15.84 -10.30 0.40
N ARG A 230 -14.61 -10.37 0.92
CA ARG A 230 -14.10 -11.59 1.57
C ARG A 230 -14.95 -12.04 2.76
N LEU A 231 -15.34 -11.13 3.64
CA LEU A 231 -16.18 -11.44 4.80
C LEU A 231 -17.55 -11.98 4.39
N VAL A 232 -18.13 -11.45 3.31
CA VAL A 232 -19.40 -11.93 2.75
C VAL A 232 -19.22 -13.33 2.15
N VAL A 233 -18.14 -13.55 1.39
CA VAL A 233 -17.89 -14.80 0.68
C VAL A 233 -17.53 -15.95 1.61
N MET A 234 -16.67 -15.70 2.59
CA MET A 234 -16.14 -16.73 3.49
C MET A 234 -17.21 -17.41 4.35
N ARG A 235 -18.45 -16.89 4.36
CA ARG A 235 -19.56 -17.47 5.13
C ARG A 235 -20.07 -18.74 4.48
N HIS A 236 -19.85 -18.83 3.18
CA HIS A 236 -20.26 -19.95 2.38
C HIS A 236 -19.31 -21.12 2.61
N THR A 237 -19.89 -22.28 2.82
CA THR A 237 -19.20 -23.55 2.91
C THR A 237 -19.77 -24.48 1.86
N THR A 238 -18.94 -25.31 1.25
CA THR A 238 -19.31 -26.20 0.16
C THR A 238 -18.98 -27.65 0.52
N PRO A 239 -19.77 -28.65 0.09
CA PRO A 239 -19.41 -30.06 0.26
C PRO A 239 -18.18 -30.45 -0.59
N ASP A 240 -17.96 -29.76 -1.72
CA ASP A 240 -16.85 -30.01 -2.63
C ASP A 240 -16.36 -28.69 -3.23
N VAL A 241 -15.04 -28.53 -3.31
CA VAL A 241 -14.38 -27.37 -3.94
C VAL A 241 -14.68 -27.31 -5.45
N HIS A 242 -14.95 -28.46 -6.08
CA HIS A 242 -15.31 -28.56 -7.49
C HIS A 242 -16.81 -28.43 -7.76
N ALA A 243 -17.64 -28.26 -6.73
CA ALA A 243 -19.08 -28.08 -6.93
C ALA A 243 -19.35 -26.84 -7.81
N LEU A 244 -20.25 -26.96 -8.79
CA LEU A 244 -20.60 -25.86 -9.70
C LEU A 244 -21.67 -24.91 -9.13
N GLY A 245 -21.96 -25.02 -7.83
CA GLY A 245 -22.94 -24.19 -7.14
C GLY A 245 -22.40 -22.83 -6.70
N HIS A 246 -23.32 -21.93 -6.34
CA HIS A 246 -23.00 -20.61 -5.79
C HIS A 246 -22.15 -20.66 -4.51
N GLU A 247 -22.36 -21.68 -3.68
CA GLU A 247 -21.64 -21.83 -2.40
C GLU A 247 -20.13 -22.07 -2.60
N ALA A 248 -19.73 -22.66 -3.72
CA ALA A 248 -18.33 -22.89 -4.08
C ALA A 248 -17.70 -21.73 -4.86
N GLN A 249 -18.48 -20.69 -5.20
CA GLN A 249 -18.09 -19.56 -6.04
C GLN A 249 -17.65 -19.94 -7.46
N ASN A 250 -18.31 -20.94 -8.04
CA ASN A 250 -17.95 -21.49 -9.35
C ASN A 250 -18.92 -21.10 -10.47
N THR A 251 -19.95 -20.29 -10.17
CA THR A 251 -20.84 -19.75 -11.20
C THR A 251 -20.23 -18.52 -11.88
N GLY A 252 -20.65 -18.23 -13.12
CA GLY A 252 -20.18 -17.04 -13.84
C GLY A 252 -20.43 -15.73 -13.10
N ALA A 253 -21.54 -15.61 -12.37
CA ALA A 253 -21.86 -14.44 -11.56
C ALA A 253 -20.89 -14.28 -10.37
N ASP A 254 -20.53 -15.37 -9.70
CA ASP A 254 -19.57 -15.34 -8.58
C ASP A 254 -18.17 -14.97 -9.07
N LYS A 255 -17.77 -15.46 -10.26
CA LYS A 255 -16.50 -15.04 -10.90
C LYS A 255 -16.52 -13.57 -11.24
N ALA A 256 -17.60 -13.07 -11.86
CA ALA A 256 -17.73 -11.66 -12.17
C ALA A 256 -17.65 -10.79 -10.91
N ALA A 257 -18.32 -11.18 -9.83
CA ALA A 257 -18.24 -10.50 -8.54
C ALA A 257 -16.81 -10.52 -7.96
N PHE A 258 -16.09 -11.63 -8.07
CA PHE A 258 -14.69 -11.72 -7.67
C PHE A 258 -13.82 -10.70 -8.43
N TYR A 259 -13.86 -10.67 -9.76
CA TYR A 259 -13.03 -9.72 -10.52
C TYR A 259 -13.44 -8.26 -10.26
N VAL A 260 -14.74 -7.95 -10.29
CA VAL A 260 -15.23 -6.57 -10.23
C VAL A 260 -15.22 -6.01 -8.80
N VAL A 261 -15.62 -6.79 -7.80
CA VAL A 261 -15.77 -6.31 -6.42
C VAL A 261 -14.48 -6.51 -5.62
N HIS A 262 -13.73 -7.59 -5.86
CA HIS A 262 -12.50 -7.86 -5.13
C HIS A 262 -11.27 -7.24 -5.81
N LEU A 263 -11.06 -7.52 -7.10
CA LEU A 263 -9.79 -7.23 -7.76
C LEU A 263 -9.73 -5.83 -8.39
N LEU A 264 -10.84 -5.35 -8.95
CA LEU A 264 -10.88 -4.04 -9.60
C LEU A 264 -10.55 -2.89 -8.63
N PRO A 265 -11.08 -2.83 -7.39
CA PRO A 265 -10.73 -1.75 -6.47
C PRO A 265 -9.24 -1.73 -6.12
N GLU A 266 -8.63 -2.91 -5.90
CA GLU A 266 -7.19 -3.02 -5.67
C GLU A 266 -6.39 -2.50 -6.88
N TRP A 267 -6.75 -2.92 -8.09
CA TRP A 267 -6.10 -2.47 -9.31
C TRP A 267 -6.22 -0.94 -9.48
N ILE A 268 -7.41 -0.38 -9.25
CA ILE A 268 -7.66 1.07 -9.33
C ILE A 268 -6.76 1.80 -8.33
N VAL A 269 -6.63 1.32 -7.09
CA VAL A 269 -5.81 1.99 -6.07
C VAL A 269 -4.34 2.07 -6.52
N ILE A 270 -3.77 0.97 -7.01
CA ILE A 270 -2.39 0.96 -7.52
C ILE A 270 -2.26 1.85 -8.76
N PHE A 271 -3.23 1.78 -9.68
CA PHE A 271 -3.27 2.62 -10.87
C PHE A 271 -3.27 4.11 -10.52
N LEU A 272 -4.09 4.53 -9.55
CA LEU A 272 -4.12 5.90 -9.06
C LEU A 272 -2.80 6.31 -8.41
N MET A 273 -2.15 5.42 -7.64
CA MET A 273 -0.82 5.66 -7.08
C MET A 273 0.26 5.80 -8.17
N CYS A 274 0.13 5.06 -9.28
CA CYS A 274 1.03 5.18 -10.42
C CYS A 274 0.78 6.45 -11.24
N ILE A 275 -0.47 6.91 -11.35
CA ILE A 275 -0.87 8.08 -12.14
C ILE A 275 -0.64 9.40 -11.41
N PHE A 276 -0.90 9.46 -10.12
CA PHE A 276 -0.72 10.67 -9.36
C PHE A 276 0.69 10.75 -8.78
N ASN A 277 1.27 11.95 -8.76
CA ASN A 277 2.57 12.17 -8.11
C ASN A 277 2.36 12.13 -6.60
N VAL A 278 2.17 10.94 -6.03
CA VAL A 278 1.90 10.78 -4.59
C VAL A 278 3.02 11.37 -3.75
N ARG A 279 4.25 11.41 -4.29
CA ARG A 279 5.38 12.07 -3.65
C ARG A 279 5.18 13.58 -3.53
N GLU A 280 4.76 14.23 -4.60
CA GLU A 280 4.48 15.68 -4.57
C GLU A 280 3.22 16.00 -3.77
N ILE A 281 2.13 15.27 -4.02
CA ILE A 281 0.84 15.49 -3.36
C ILE A 281 0.95 15.28 -1.86
N CYS A 282 1.57 14.17 -1.41
CA CYS A 282 1.74 13.89 0.02
C CYS A 282 3.01 14.53 0.59
N GLN A 283 3.74 15.31 -0.22
CA GLN A 283 5.00 15.95 0.14
C GLN A 283 6.00 14.97 0.78
N THR A 284 6.09 13.76 0.22
CA THR A 284 6.98 12.72 0.76
C THR A 284 8.42 12.95 0.30
N GLY A 285 9.37 12.67 1.19
CA GLY A 285 10.77 12.56 0.79
C GLY A 285 10.97 11.34 -0.11
N PHE A 286 12.16 11.22 -0.72
CA PHE A 286 12.52 10.02 -1.49
C PHE A 286 12.34 8.71 -0.68
N LYS A 287 12.59 8.74 0.63
CA LYS A 287 12.42 7.58 1.51
C LYS A 287 11.08 7.57 2.27
N GLY A 288 10.25 8.60 2.14
CA GLY A 288 9.18 8.88 3.12
C GLY A 288 9.71 9.37 4.46
N ASP A 289 8.92 9.22 5.53
CA ASP A 289 9.31 9.48 6.91
C ASP A 289 9.82 8.21 7.60
N THR A 290 11.06 7.81 7.33
CA THR A 290 11.71 6.65 7.98
C THR A 290 12.39 6.99 9.31
N ARG A 291 12.18 8.21 9.83
CA ARG A 291 12.91 8.66 11.03
C ARG A 291 12.23 8.13 12.28
N TRP A 292 12.98 7.37 13.06
CA TRP A 292 12.51 6.89 14.36
C TRP A 292 12.56 7.98 15.44
N TRP A 293 13.52 8.90 15.34
CA TRP A 293 13.74 9.97 16.30
C TRP A 293 13.82 11.33 15.59
N ASP A 294 13.35 12.38 16.25
CA ASP A 294 13.70 13.74 15.84
C ASP A 294 15.13 14.06 16.26
N GLU A 295 15.82 14.80 15.41
CA GLU A 295 17.16 15.30 15.73
C GLU A 295 17.07 16.28 16.90
N THR A 296 17.99 16.14 17.84
CA THR A 296 18.16 17.13 18.89
C THR A 296 18.58 18.48 18.28
N PRO A 297 18.31 19.62 18.94
CA PRO A 297 18.73 20.94 18.43
C PRO A 297 20.24 20.99 18.10
N LYS A 298 21.07 20.34 18.92
CA LYS A 298 22.53 20.24 18.70
C LYS A 298 22.89 19.43 17.44
N GLU A 299 22.17 18.35 17.18
CA GLU A 299 22.38 17.54 15.97
C GLU A 299 21.93 18.28 14.72
N ARG A 300 20.82 19.01 14.81
CA ARG A 300 20.32 19.87 13.73
C ARG A 300 21.34 20.96 13.39
N GLU A 301 21.85 21.69 14.38
CA GLU A 301 22.91 22.69 14.19
C GLU A 301 24.17 22.06 13.58
N LYS A 302 24.57 20.88 14.05
CA LYS A 302 25.72 20.14 13.49
C LYS A 302 25.49 19.76 12.03
N ARG A 303 24.27 19.37 11.64
CA ARG A 303 23.91 19.05 10.25
C ARG A 303 23.94 20.31 9.39
N GLU A 304 23.28 21.38 9.83
CA GLU A 304 23.25 22.66 9.11
C GLU A 304 24.66 23.22 8.92
N ARG A 305 25.54 23.10 9.93
CA ARG A 305 26.96 23.47 9.81
C ARG A 305 27.69 22.63 8.76
N LYS A 306 27.49 21.31 8.75
CA LYS A 306 28.08 20.41 7.74
C LYS A 306 27.55 20.68 6.33
N GLU A 307 26.27 21.01 6.18
CA GLU A 307 25.65 21.35 4.90
C GLU A 307 26.19 22.67 4.37
N ARG A 308 26.31 23.70 5.22
CA ARG A 308 26.97 24.97 4.87
C ARG A 308 28.43 24.76 4.47
N GLU A 309 29.17 23.91 5.18
CA GLU A 309 30.56 23.60 4.83
C GLU A 309 30.66 22.86 3.48
N LYS A 310 29.78 21.89 3.22
CA LYS A 310 29.71 21.19 1.93
C LYS A 310 29.31 22.13 0.79
N ALA A 311 28.36 23.03 1.00
CA ALA A 311 27.96 24.03 0.03
C ALA A 311 29.11 24.99 -0.29
N ARG A 312 29.84 25.44 0.74
CA ARG A 312 31.04 26.28 0.58
C ARG A 312 32.12 25.58 -0.23
N LYS A 313 32.47 24.33 0.11
CA LYS A 313 33.45 23.52 -0.64
C LYS A 313 33.02 23.28 -2.10
N LYS A 314 31.73 23.09 -2.36
CA LYS A 314 31.21 22.96 -3.74
C LYS A 314 31.31 24.28 -4.52
N ALA A 315 31.03 25.41 -3.88
CA ALA A 315 31.16 26.73 -4.49
C ALA A 315 32.63 27.07 -4.80
N GLU A 316 33.54 26.82 -3.86
CA GLU A 316 35.00 26.98 -4.06
C GLU A 316 35.49 26.11 -5.23
N LYS A 317 35.09 24.84 -5.30
CA LYS A 317 35.45 23.94 -6.41
C LYS A 317 34.90 24.45 -7.76
N LYS A 318 33.67 24.97 -7.79
CA LYS A 318 33.06 25.54 -8.98
C LYS A 318 33.82 26.79 -9.45
N ASN A 319 34.14 27.71 -8.54
CA ASN A 319 34.93 28.90 -8.87
C ASN A 319 36.32 28.53 -9.42
N ARG A 320 37.00 27.56 -8.79
CA ARG A 320 38.30 27.09 -9.29
C ARG A 320 38.21 26.54 -10.71
N SER A 321 37.20 25.71 -11.00
CA SER A 321 36.99 25.21 -12.36
C SER A 321 36.67 26.31 -13.38
N THR A 322 35.96 27.37 -12.98
CA THR A 322 35.69 28.53 -13.86
C THR A 322 36.97 29.27 -14.19
N ILE A 323 37.82 29.54 -13.19
CA ILE A 323 39.11 30.22 -13.38
C ILE A 323 40.05 29.41 -14.28
N GLU A 324 40.12 28.08 -14.08
CA GLU A 324 40.93 27.19 -14.93
C GLU A 324 40.44 27.21 -16.40
N LEU A 325 39.14 27.30 -16.65
CA LEU A 325 38.58 27.42 -18.00
C LEU A 325 38.86 28.79 -18.65
N GLU A 326 38.86 29.88 -17.89
CA GLU A 326 39.20 31.21 -18.39
C GLU A 326 40.68 31.33 -18.75
N LEU A 327 41.57 30.71 -17.97
CA LEU A 327 43.00 30.66 -18.25
C LEU A 327 43.35 29.86 -19.51
N ILE A 328 42.60 28.80 -19.82
CA ILE A 328 42.80 28.01 -21.05
C ILE A 328 42.32 28.79 -22.30
N ARG A 329 41.40 29.75 -22.12
CA ARG A 329 40.79 30.49 -23.23
C ARG A 329 41.62 31.67 -23.72
N ASN A 330 42.46 32.26 -22.86
CA ASN A 330 43.30 33.43 -23.16
C ASN A 330 44.68 33.02 -23.65
#